data_AF-A0A2A4I8F3-F1
#
_entry.id   AF-A0A2A4I8F3-F1
#
_cell.length_a   1.000
_cell.length_b   1.000
_cell.length_c   1.000
_cell.angle_alpha   90.00
_cell.angle_beta   90.00
_cell.angle_gamma   90.00
#
_symmetry.space_group_name_H-M   'P 1'
#
loop_
_entity.id
_entity.type
_entity.pdbx_description
1 polymer ?
#
loop_
_entity_poly.entity_id
_entity_poly.type
_entity_poly.pdbx_seq_one_letter_code
_entity_poly.pdbx_strand_id
1 'polypeptide(L)'
;MSDDLADWIERTFGVRPADTAPFVRALTHSSREGDSYERQEFLGDRVLGLVMAEWLYETFPDEPEGQLTKRFNALVTGVVCAEVARSIDAEARVRLGKQAHSDGAQHSDNVLGDVMEALLGALYRTAGLDAARDAIRRLWADRIHADARAPQHPKSALQEWAAANRRAVPAYAIVDRSGPGHAPRFTVAASVGKDSVTAQGASKQEAETAAARALLTALEEQAAASAKPRRRK
;
A
#
# COMPACT_ATOMS: atom_id res chain seq x y z
N MET A 1 -8.80 18.20 30.61
CA MET A 1 -9.20 17.40 29.43
C MET A 1 -8.95 18.14 28.12
N SER A 2 -9.33 19.42 27.96
CA SER A 2 -9.03 20.18 26.73
C SER A 2 -7.53 20.38 26.49
N ASP A 3 -6.76 20.70 27.53
CA ASP A 3 -5.32 20.95 27.39
C ASP A 3 -4.54 19.67 27.03
N ASP A 4 -4.90 18.53 27.60
CA ASP A 4 -4.29 17.24 27.28
C ASP A 4 -4.47 16.86 25.79
N LEU A 5 -5.66 17.09 25.24
CA LEU A 5 -5.92 16.86 23.82
C LEU A 5 -5.15 17.85 22.94
N ALA A 6 -5.14 19.14 23.30
CA ALA A 6 -4.39 20.15 22.55
C ALA A 6 -2.89 19.84 22.51
N ASP A 7 -2.31 19.43 23.65
CA ASP A 7 -0.90 19.08 23.74
C ASP A 7 -0.58 17.78 22.96
N TRP A 8 -1.50 16.80 22.95
CA TRP A 8 -1.35 15.61 22.10
C TRP A 8 -1.39 15.98 20.60
N ILE A 9 -2.33 16.84 20.18
CA ILE A 9 -2.40 17.30 18.78
C ILE A 9 -1.12 18.03 18.38
N GLU A 10 -0.60 18.91 19.24
CA GLU A 10 0.64 19.63 18.99
C GLU A 10 1.84 18.68 18.83
N ARG A 11 1.98 17.69 19.72
CA ARG A 11 3.06 16.69 19.61
C ARG A 11 2.93 15.80 18.38
N THR A 12 1.71 15.37 18.05
CA THR A 12 1.45 14.40 16.98
C THR A 12 1.50 15.07 15.60
N PHE A 13 0.87 16.22 15.45
CA PHE A 13 0.67 16.90 14.17
C PHE A 13 1.56 18.13 13.98
N GLY A 14 2.20 18.64 15.03
CA GLY A 14 3.04 19.85 14.97
C GLY A 14 2.24 21.15 14.99
N VAL A 15 0.93 21.08 15.28
CA VAL A 15 0.01 22.23 15.29
C VAL A 15 -0.69 22.29 16.62
N ARG A 16 -0.60 23.42 17.33
CA ARG A 16 -1.43 23.68 18.50
C ARG A 16 -2.79 24.25 18.07
N PRO A 17 -3.90 23.52 18.24
CA PRO A 17 -5.19 24.00 17.78
C PRO A 17 -5.73 25.10 18.71
N ALA A 18 -6.31 26.16 18.13
CA ALA A 18 -7.06 27.16 18.90
C ALA A 18 -8.41 26.63 19.39
N ASP A 19 -9.00 25.68 18.66
CA ASP A 19 -10.23 24.97 19.01
C ASP A 19 -10.03 23.46 18.81
N THR A 20 -10.24 22.68 19.87
CA THR A 20 -10.10 21.22 19.84
C THR A 20 -11.36 20.51 19.32
N ALA A 21 -12.49 21.20 19.16
CA ALA A 21 -13.76 20.59 18.76
C ALA A 21 -13.69 19.80 17.43
N PRO A 22 -12.98 20.24 16.38
CA PRO A 22 -12.79 19.44 15.17
C PRO A 22 -12.09 18.09 15.44
N PHE A 23 -11.13 18.05 16.35
CA PHE A 23 -10.41 16.82 16.70
C PHE A 23 -11.23 15.93 17.62
N VAL A 24 -12.01 16.53 18.53
CA VAL A 24 -12.97 15.78 19.35
C VAL A 24 -14.00 15.06 18.47
N ARG A 25 -14.53 15.73 17.43
CA ARG A 25 -15.44 15.12 16.46
C ARG A 25 -14.76 14.01 15.66
N ALA A 26 -13.53 14.23 15.18
CA ALA A 26 -12.76 13.21 14.48
C ALA A 26 -12.49 11.95 15.32
N LEU A 27 -12.45 12.08 16.64
CA LEU A 27 -12.31 10.98 17.59
C LEU A 27 -13.66 10.40 18.04
N THR A 28 -14.80 10.86 17.51
CA THR A 28 -16.13 10.43 17.97
C THR A 28 -16.82 9.54 16.94
N HIS A 29 -17.04 8.29 17.32
CA HIS A 29 -17.71 7.29 16.49
C HIS A 29 -19.24 7.51 16.46
N SER A 30 -19.88 7.14 15.35
CA SER A 30 -21.32 7.31 15.09
C SER A 30 -22.25 6.57 16.07
N SER A 31 -21.70 5.62 16.85
CA SER A 31 -22.42 4.96 17.96
C SER A 31 -22.69 5.86 19.16
N ARG A 32 -22.14 7.08 19.18
CA ARG A 32 -22.40 8.10 20.19
C ARG A 32 -23.31 9.18 19.60
N GLU A 33 -24.29 9.64 20.37
CA GLU A 33 -25.18 10.73 19.93
C GLU A 33 -24.40 12.02 19.64
N GLY A 34 -24.71 12.67 18.51
CA GLY A 34 -24.11 13.94 18.08
C GLY A 34 -23.35 13.83 16.76
N ASP A 35 -22.50 14.82 16.49
CA ASP A 35 -21.64 14.83 15.30
C ASP A 35 -20.55 13.76 15.41
N SER A 36 -20.50 12.87 14.40
CA SER A 36 -19.51 11.80 14.24
C SER A 36 -18.32 12.25 13.37
N TYR A 37 -17.34 11.36 13.24
CA TYR A 37 -16.17 11.55 12.39
C TYR A 37 -16.45 11.49 10.87
N GLU A 38 -17.60 10.96 10.43
CA GLU A 38 -17.85 10.52 9.05
C GLU A 38 -17.65 11.63 8.00
N ARG A 39 -18.03 12.87 8.32
CA ARG A 39 -17.82 14.02 7.42
C ARG A 39 -16.36 14.43 7.31
N GLN A 40 -15.60 14.26 8.39
CA GLN A 40 -14.18 14.59 8.43
C GLN A 40 -13.35 13.48 7.81
N GLU A 41 -13.74 12.22 8.01
CA GLU A 41 -13.22 11.03 7.33
C GLU A 41 -13.27 11.23 5.81
N PHE A 42 -14.45 11.52 5.26
CA PHE A 42 -14.62 11.81 3.83
C PHE A 42 -13.62 12.86 3.33
N LEU A 43 -13.44 13.96 4.06
CA LEU A 43 -12.50 15.00 3.66
C LEU A 43 -11.04 14.54 3.78
N GLY A 44 -10.72 13.88 4.88
CA GLY A 44 -9.38 13.43 5.23
C GLY A 44 -8.83 12.38 4.29
N ASP A 45 -9.66 11.43 3.84
CA ASP A 45 -9.29 10.46 2.80
C ASP A 45 -8.81 11.15 1.52
N ARG A 46 -9.53 12.20 1.04
CA ARG A 46 -9.09 12.94 -0.16
C ARG A 46 -7.84 13.76 0.08
N VAL A 47 -7.63 14.28 1.30
CA VAL A 47 -6.39 14.97 1.67
C VAL A 47 -5.22 13.98 1.68
N LEU A 48 -5.39 12.81 2.30
CA LEU A 48 -4.40 11.74 2.28
C LEU A 48 -4.09 11.30 0.85
N GLY A 49 -5.13 11.09 0.03
CA GLY A 49 -4.99 10.71 -1.36
C GLY A 49 -4.20 11.72 -2.19
N LEU A 50 -4.51 13.02 -2.09
CA LEU A 50 -3.77 14.04 -2.81
C LEU A 50 -2.29 14.06 -2.40
N VAL A 51 -2.01 14.08 -1.09
CA VAL A 51 -0.65 14.15 -0.56
C VAL A 51 0.15 12.90 -0.92
N MET A 52 -0.46 11.72 -0.84
CA MET A 52 0.21 10.46 -1.17
C MET A 52 0.51 10.36 -2.67
N ALA A 53 -0.43 10.78 -3.53
CA ALA A 53 -0.21 10.80 -4.98
C ALA A 53 0.93 11.77 -5.37
N GLU A 54 0.94 12.98 -4.79
CA GLU A 54 2.02 13.97 -4.97
C GLU A 54 3.37 13.38 -4.51
N TRP A 55 3.41 12.77 -3.33
CA TRP A 55 4.64 12.24 -2.76
C TRP A 55 5.20 11.05 -3.57
N LEU A 56 4.34 10.16 -4.05
CA LEU A 56 4.76 9.06 -4.93
C LEU A 56 5.30 9.56 -6.27
N TYR A 57 4.64 10.56 -6.86
CA TYR A 57 5.09 11.20 -8.10
C TYR A 57 6.48 11.82 -7.96
N GLU A 58 6.74 12.52 -6.84
CA GLU A 58 8.04 13.11 -6.54
C GLU A 58 9.12 12.06 -6.24
N THR A 59 8.76 11.00 -5.52
CA THR A 59 9.72 9.99 -5.02
C THR A 59 10.12 9.01 -6.10
N PHE A 60 9.22 8.69 -7.03
CA PHE A 60 9.42 7.68 -8.07
C PHE A 60 9.17 8.27 -9.48
N PRO A 61 9.97 9.26 -9.92
CA PRO A 61 9.71 10.01 -11.16
C PRO A 61 9.77 9.15 -12.44
N ASP A 62 10.47 8.02 -12.38
CA ASP A 62 10.64 7.10 -13.51
C ASP A 62 9.65 5.93 -13.51
N GLU A 63 8.80 5.79 -12.49
CA GLU A 63 7.81 4.71 -12.42
C GLU A 63 6.56 5.01 -13.28
N PRO A 64 6.04 4.01 -14.02
CA PRO A 64 4.82 4.19 -14.80
C PRO A 64 3.58 4.28 -13.88
N GLU A 65 2.54 4.95 -14.36
CA GLU A 65 1.25 5.18 -13.66
C GLU A 65 0.69 3.92 -12.98
N GLY A 66 0.75 2.76 -13.64
CA GLY A 66 0.23 1.51 -13.10
C GLY A 66 0.98 1.01 -11.86
N GLN A 67 2.27 1.33 -11.72
CA GLN A 67 3.07 1.01 -10.53
C GLN A 67 2.83 2.02 -9.42
N LEU A 68 2.75 3.31 -9.77
CA LEU A 68 2.36 4.38 -8.84
C LEU A 68 0.97 4.09 -8.23
N THR A 69 0.00 3.68 -9.04
CA THR A 69 -1.35 3.29 -8.58
C THR A 69 -1.31 2.13 -7.58
N LYS A 70 -0.43 1.14 -7.77
CA LYS A 70 -0.30 0.02 -6.83
C LYS A 70 0.29 0.48 -5.49
N ARG A 71 1.35 1.29 -5.52
CA ARG A 71 1.94 1.86 -4.31
C ARG A 71 0.92 2.72 -3.56
N PHE A 72 0.21 3.57 -4.30
CA PHE A 72 -0.85 4.41 -3.77
C PHE A 72 -1.89 3.58 -3.02
N ASN A 73 -2.48 2.59 -3.69
CA ASN A 73 -3.51 1.73 -3.10
C ASN A 73 -3.01 0.91 -1.91
N ALA A 74 -1.71 0.60 -1.82
CA ALA A 74 -1.14 -0.08 -0.66
C ALA A 74 -0.99 0.86 0.55
N LEU A 75 -0.69 2.14 0.32
CA LEU A 75 -0.37 3.12 1.36
C LEU A 75 -1.58 3.81 1.97
N VAL A 76 -2.71 3.89 1.25
CA VAL A 76 -3.94 4.56 1.70
C VAL A 76 -5.02 3.58 2.17
N THR A 77 -4.69 2.32 2.44
CA THR A 77 -5.68 1.36 2.94
C THR A 77 -6.12 1.69 4.37
N GLY A 78 -7.37 1.36 4.71
CA GLY A 78 -7.88 1.48 6.07
C GLY A 78 -7.02 0.75 7.11
N VAL A 79 -6.41 -0.39 6.75
CA VAL A 79 -5.48 -1.12 7.62
C VAL A 79 -4.23 -0.29 7.91
N VAL A 80 -3.62 0.31 6.89
CA VAL A 80 -2.46 1.19 7.08
C VAL A 80 -2.84 2.44 7.89
N CYS A 81 -3.99 3.04 7.61
CA CYS A 81 -4.53 4.14 8.40
C CYS A 81 -4.70 3.74 9.88
N ALA A 82 -5.22 2.54 10.15
CA ALA A 82 -5.38 2.02 11.51
C ALA A 82 -4.04 1.78 12.22
N GLU A 83 -3.04 1.23 11.52
CA GLU A 83 -1.69 1.09 12.06
C GLU A 83 -1.08 2.44 12.44
N VAL A 84 -1.26 3.46 11.61
CA VAL A 84 -0.79 4.81 11.91
C VAL A 84 -1.57 5.41 13.08
N ALA A 85 -2.89 5.19 13.15
CA ALA A 85 -3.70 5.62 14.30
C ALA A 85 -3.17 5.04 15.62
N ARG A 86 -2.77 3.75 15.61
CA ARG A 86 -2.17 3.09 16.78
C ARG A 86 -0.79 3.66 17.12
N SER A 87 0.04 3.96 16.11
CA SER A 87 1.39 4.50 16.36
C SER A 87 1.38 5.87 17.04
N ILE A 88 0.28 6.63 16.90
CA ILE A 88 0.06 7.92 17.56
C ILE A 88 -0.82 7.83 18.81
N ASP A 89 -1.14 6.62 19.29
CA ASP A 89 -1.99 6.39 20.47
C ASP A 89 -3.41 7.00 20.32
N ALA A 90 -3.97 6.97 19.11
CA ALA A 90 -5.34 7.44 18.87
C ALA A 90 -6.39 6.52 19.52
N GLU A 91 -6.11 5.23 19.68
CA GLU A 91 -7.05 4.23 20.24
C GLU A 91 -7.54 4.62 21.63
N ALA A 92 -6.66 5.13 22.49
CA ALA A 92 -6.99 5.57 23.85
C ALA A 92 -7.90 6.81 23.89
N ARG A 93 -8.09 7.48 22.75
CA ARG A 93 -8.82 8.74 22.62
C ARG A 93 -10.14 8.58 21.88
N VAL A 94 -10.41 7.42 21.29
CA VAL A 94 -11.65 7.15 20.57
C VAL A 94 -12.84 7.19 21.53
N ARG A 95 -13.90 7.90 21.13
CA ARG A 95 -15.10 8.11 21.92
C ARG A 95 -16.23 7.29 21.32
N LEU A 96 -16.60 6.22 22.02
CA LEU A 96 -17.63 5.27 21.60
C LEU A 96 -18.89 5.39 22.46
N GLY A 97 -20.03 4.95 21.91
CA GLY A 97 -21.20 4.60 22.70
C GLY A 97 -20.96 3.33 23.54
N LYS A 98 -21.77 3.13 24.60
CA LYS A 98 -21.59 2.03 25.57
C LYS A 98 -21.51 0.65 24.92
N GLN A 99 -22.38 0.37 23.95
CA GLN A 99 -22.42 -0.93 23.27
C GLN A 99 -21.15 -1.18 22.45
N ALA A 100 -20.80 -0.23 21.58
CA ALA A 100 -19.60 -0.33 20.73
C ALA A 100 -18.30 -0.44 21.53
N HIS A 101 -18.22 0.22 22.69
CA HIS A 101 -17.08 0.07 23.59
C HIS A 101 -17.00 -1.37 24.16
N SER A 102 -18.11 -1.93 24.63
CA SER A 102 -18.16 -3.32 25.13
C SER A 102 -17.80 -4.34 24.05
N ASP A 103 -18.14 -4.05 22.79
CA ASP A 103 -17.83 -4.91 21.64
C ASP A 103 -16.36 -4.76 21.16
N GLY A 104 -15.56 -3.92 21.83
CA GLY A 104 -14.14 -3.74 21.53
C GLY A 104 -13.84 -2.89 20.29
N ALA A 105 -14.81 -2.08 19.83
CA ALA A 105 -14.69 -1.31 18.59
C ALA A 105 -13.50 -0.32 18.58
N GLN A 106 -13.00 0.08 19.76
CA GLN A 106 -11.82 0.96 19.89
C GLN A 106 -10.52 0.35 19.33
N HIS A 107 -10.45 -0.97 19.23
CA HIS A 107 -9.29 -1.68 18.68
C HIS A 107 -9.51 -2.15 17.23
N SER A 108 -10.69 -1.90 16.66
CA SER A 108 -11.06 -2.31 15.30
C SER A 108 -10.26 -1.53 14.26
N ASP A 109 -9.72 -2.22 13.26
CA ASP A 109 -9.04 -1.59 12.12
C ASP A 109 -9.96 -0.63 11.37
N ASN A 110 -11.24 -0.97 11.22
CA ASN A 110 -12.19 -0.10 10.51
C ASN A 110 -12.34 1.23 11.26
N VAL A 111 -12.60 1.19 12.57
CA VAL A 111 -12.80 2.41 13.38
C VAL A 111 -11.53 3.24 13.44
N LEU A 112 -10.38 2.61 13.64
CA LEU A 112 -9.11 3.33 13.73
C LEU A 112 -8.67 3.91 12.38
N GLY A 113 -8.97 3.23 11.28
CA GLY A 113 -8.79 3.74 9.92
C GLY A 113 -9.60 5.02 9.70
N ASP A 114 -10.91 4.96 9.93
CA ASP A 114 -11.81 6.11 9.79
C ASP A 114 -11.39 7.28 10.69
N VAL A 115 -11.01 6.98 11.93
CA VAL A 115 -10.52 7.99 12.89
C VAL A 115 -9.25 8.67 12.37
N MET A 116 -8.31 7.91 11.79
CA MET A 116 -7.09 8.50 11.24
C MET A 116 -7.39 9.45 10.09
N GLU A 117 -8.25 9.03 9.15
CA GLU A 117 -8.70 9.89 8.05
C GLU A 117 -9.40 11.13 8.61
N ALA A 118 -10.32 10.97 9.56
CA ALA A 118 -11.01 12.09 10.17
C ALA A 118 -10.08 13.07 10.90
N LEU A 119 -9.01 12.58 11.54
CA LEU A 119 -7.98 13.41 12.16
C LEU A 119 -7.21 14.22 11.11
N LEU A 120 -6.90 13.63 9.95
CA LEU A 120 -6.30 14.35 8.82
C LEU A 120 -7.26 15.41 8.27
N GLY A 121 -8.55 15.11 8.17
CA GLY A 121 -9.59 16.07 7.80
C GLY A 121 -9.72 17.22 8.81
N ALA A 122 -9.62 16.94 10.12
CA ALA A 122 -9.59 17.94 11.17
C ALA A 122 -8.34 18.84 11.09
N LEU A 123 -7.17 18.24 10.87
CA LEU A 123 -5.90 18.96 10.71
C LEU A 123 -5.95 19.89 9.50
N TYR A 124 -6.37 19.38 8.34
CA TYR A 124 -6.52 20.18 7.13
C TYR A 124 -7.45 21.38 7.34
N ARG A 125 -8.60 21.18 8.00
CA ARG A 125 -9.52 22.30 8.31
C ARG A 125 -8.96 23.31 9.31
N THR A 126 -8.04 22.89 10.18
CA THR A 126 -7.48 23.73 11.24
C THR A 126 -6.27 24.51 10.76
N ALA A 127 -5.39 23.88 9.96
CA ALA A 127 -4.07 24.41 9.62
C ALA A 127 -3.72 24.36 8.12
N GLY A 128 -4.66 23.94 7.27
CA GLY A 128 -4.47 23.91 5.82
C GLY A 128 -3.72 22.68 5.30
N LEU A 129 -3.50 22.67 3.98
CA LEU A 129 -2.90 21.53 3.27
C LEU A 129 -1.43 21.33 3.64
N ASP A 130 -0.66 22.40 3.85
CA ASP A 130 0.77 22.31 4.12
C ASP A 130 1.04 21.58 5.44
N ALA A 131 0.33 21.93 6.51
CA ALA A 131 0.42 21.24 7.79
C ALA A 131 -0.03 19.77 7.68
N ALA A 132 -1.09 19.49 6.92
CA ALA A 132 -1.54 18.12 6.67
C ALA A 132 -0.48 17.31 5.89
N ARG A 133 0.14 17.90 4.87
CA ARG A 133 1.21 17.29 4.08
C ARG A 133 2.39 16.92 4.97
N ASP A 134 2.87 17.83 5.80
CA ASP A 134 4.00 17.59 6.70
C ASP A 134 3.71 16.47 7.70
N ALA A 135 2.50 16.45 8.26
CA ALA A 135 2.08 15.39 9.17
C ALA A 135 2.00 14.03 8.46
N ILE A 136 1.35 13.96 7.29
CA ILE A 136 1.23 12.71 6.52
C ILE A 136 2.61 12.18 6.13
N ARG A 137 3.49 13.02 5.57
CA ARG A 137 4.85 12.59 5.19
C ARG A 137 5.64 12.06 6.38
N ARG A 138 5.51 12.70 7.56
CA ARG A 138 6.16 12.22 8.79
C ARG A 138 5.58 10.87 9.26
N LEU A 139 4.26 10.75 9.31
CA LEU A 139 3.59 9.56 9.86
C LEU A 139 3.69 8.33 8.93
N TRP A 140 3.80 8.54 7.62
CA TRP A 140 3.96 7.48 6.60
C TRP A 140 5.43 7.26 6.16
N ALA A 141 6.39 7.99 6.72
CA ALA A 141 7.81 7.96 6.31
C ALA A 141 8.39 6.54 6.18
N ASP A 142 8.14 5.68 7.16
CA ASP A 142 8.70 4.32 7.16
C ASP A 142 8.02 3.39 6.14
N ARG A 143 6.87 3.79 5.59
CA ARG A 143 6.02 2.97 4.70
C ARG A 143 6.27 3.27 3.22
N ILE A 144 6.61 4.50 2.87
CA ILE A 144 6.78 4.93 1.46
C ILE A 144 7.80 4.06 0.69
N HIS A 145 8.82 3.56 1.39
CA HIS A 145 9.85 2.68 0.84
C HIS A 145 9.73 1.21 1.27
N ALA A 146 8.82 0.88 2.20
CA ALA A 146 8.64 -0.49 2.69
C ALA A 146 8.31 -1.46 1.54
N ASP A 147 7.65 -0.95 0.49
CA ASP A 147 7.30 -1.66 -0.73
C ASP A 147 8.23 -1.36 -1.93
N ALA A 148 9.51 -1.05 -1.71
CA ALA A 148 10.50 -1.09 -2.80
C ALA A 148 10.57 -2.48 -3.50
N ARG A 149 9.84 -3.47 -2.98
CA ARG A 149 9.53 -4.77 -3.60
C ARG A 149 8.04 -5.11 -3.57
N ALA A 150 7.14 -4.17 -3.90
CA ALA A 150 5.80 -4.59 -4.34
C ALA A 150 6.00 -5.68 -5.41
N PRO A 151 5.45 -6.90 -5.26
CA PRO A 151 5.76 -8.00 -6.17
C PRO A 151 5.25 -7.61 -7.55
N GLN A 152 6.19 -7.16 -8.38
CA GLN A 152 5.96 -6.88 -9.78
C GLN A 152 5.37 -8.16 -10.36
N HIS A 153 4.21 -8.03 -11.02
CA HIS A 153 3.54 -9.17 -11.59
C HIS A 153 4.56 -9.90 -12.49
N PRO A 154 4.84 -11.21 -12.29
CA PRO A 154 5.99 -11.87 -12.90
C PRO A 154 6.12 -11.70 -14.42
N LYS A 155 4.97 -11.58 -15.12
CA LYS A 155 4.96 -11.31 -16.57
C LYS A 155 5.49 -9.92 -16.91
N SER A 156 5.13 -8.89 -16.13
CA SER A 156 5.62 -7.52 -16.29
C SER A 156 7.10 -7.44 -15.94
N ALA A 157 7.52 -8.07 -14.84
CA ALA A 157 8.92 -8.14 -14.44
C ALA A 157 9.80 -8.79 -15.52
N LEU A 158 9.34 -9.91 -16.09
CA LEU A 158 10.04 -10.58 -17.18
C LEU A 158 10.09 -9.72 -18.47
N GLN A 159 9.03 -8.99 -18.78
CA GLN A 159 8.99 -8.08 -19.94
C GLN A 159 9.97 -6.92 -19.78
N GLU A 160 10.02 -6.32 -18.59
CA GLU A 160 10.96 -5.23 -18.29
C GLU A 160 12.40 -5.71 -18.29
N TRP A 161 12.68 -6.88 -17.69
CA TRP A 161 14.00 -7.51 -17.75
C TRP A 161 14.43 -7.73 -19.20
N ALA A 162 13.53 -8.25 -20.05
CA ALA A 162 13.82 -8.49 -21.46
C ALA A 162 14.13 -7.17 -22.20
N ALA A 163 13.36 -6.11 -21.95
CA ALA A 163 13.60 -4.79 -22.52
C ALA A 163 14.95 -4.20 -22.07
N ALA A 164 15.23 -4.22 -20.76
CA ALA A 164 16.49 -3.70 -20.18
C ALA A 164 17.73 -4.44 -20.71
N ASN A 165 17.60 -5.74 -20.98
CA ASN A 165 18.68 -6.57 -21.51
C ASN A 165 18.70 -6.65 -23.05
N ARG A 166 17.88 -5.83 -23.75
CA ARG A 166 17.76 -5.82 -25.23
C ARG A 166 17.48 -7.22 -25.82
N ARG A 167 16.64 -7.99 -25.14
CA ARG A 167 16.19 -9.32 -25.55
C ARG A 167 14.82 -9.25 -26.26
N ALA A 168 14.42 -10.38 -26.84
CA ALA A 168 13.10 -10.52 -27.44
C ALA A 168 11.99 -10.41 -26.37
N VAL A 169 10.79 -9.97 -26.79
CA VAL A 169 9.63 -9.88 -25.90
C VAL A 169 9.23 -11.29 -25.41
N PRO A 170 8.82 -11.46 -24.14
CA PRO A 170 8.41 -12.75 -23.63
C PRO A 170 7.21 -13.34 -24.38
N ALA A 171 7.29 -14.61 -24.75
CA ALA A 171 6.21 -15.35 -25.38
C ALA A 171 5.74 -16.53 -24.52
N TYR A 172 4.43 -16.81 -24.56
CA TYR A 172 3.79 -17.85 -23.76
C TYR A 172 3.04 -18.83 -24.66
N ALA A 173 3.25 -20.14 -24.43
CA ALA A 173 2.55 -21.21 -25.16
C ALA A 173 2.04 -22.28 -24.19
N ILE A 174 0.78 -22.70 -24.34
CA ILE A 174 0.27 -23.88 -23.64
C ILE A 174 0.89 -25.10 -24.32
N VAL A 175 1.65 -25.89 -23.55
CA VAL A 175 2.32 -27.09 -24.06
C VAL A 175 1.62 -28.38 -23.64
N ASP A 176 0.85 -28.35 -22.55
CA ASP A 176 0.02 -29.47 -22.12
C ASP A 176 -1.21 -28.99 -21.36
N ARG A 177 -2.27 -29.79 -21.41
CA ARG A 177 -3.45 -29.65 -20.55
C ARG A 177 -3.88 -31.03 -20.10
N SER A 178 -3.84 -31.25 -18.80
CA SER A 178 -4.15 -32.54 -18.16
C SER A 178 -5.10 -32.34 -16.97
N GLY A 179 -5.43 -33.43 -16.28
CA GLY A 179 -6.32 -33.40 -15.11
C GLY A 179 -7.80 -33.60 -15.44
N PRO A 180 -8.61 -34.01 -14.46
CA PRO A 180 -10.04 -34.21 -14.64
C PRO A 180 -10.76 -32.88 -14.88
N GLY A 181 -11.96 -32.92 -15.49
CA GLY A 181 -12.70 -31.72 -15.88
C GLY A 181 -12.97 -30.71 -14.75
N HIS A 182 -13.02 -31.19 -13.50
CA HIS A 182 -13.21 -30.37 -12.30
C HIS A 182 -11.89 -29.92 -11.62
N ALA A 183 -10.73 -30.37 -12.13
CA ALA A 183 -9.41 -29.97 -11.64
C ALA A 183 -8.38 -29.97 -12.80
N PRO A 184 -8.55 -29.07 -13.79
CA PRO A 184 -7.62 -28.98 -14.91
C PRO A 184 -6.24 -28.49 -14.43
N ARG A 185 -5.19 -29.01 -15.07
CA ARG A 185 -3.81 -28.52 -14.95
C ARG A 185 -3.34 -28.06 -16.31
N PHE A 186 -2.84 -26.83 -16.36
CA PHE A 186 -2.25 -26.25 -17.55
C PHE A 186 -0.75 -26.22 -17.40
N THR A 187 -0.01 -26.71 -18.39
CA THR A 187 1.44 -26.53 -18.48
C THR A 187 1.71 -25.46 -19.54
N VAL A 188 2.39 -24.39 -19.16
CA VAL A 188 2.73 -23.27 -20.04
C VAL A 188 4.25 -23.13 -20.12
N ALA A 189 4.77 -22.97 -21.33
CA ALA A 189 6.13 -22.52 -21.58
C ALA A 189 6.17 -20.99 -21.67
N ALA A 190 7.01 -20.34 -20.87
CA ALA A 190 7.42 -18.95 -21.06
C ALA A 190 8.79 -18.94 -21.75
N SER A 191 9.02 -18.02 -22.69
CA SER A 191 10.28 -17.93 -23.44
C SER A 191 10.71 -16.50 -23.72
N VAL A 192 12.02 -16.26 -23.71
CA VAL A 192 12.68 -15.01 -24.11
C VAL A 192 13.84 -15.37 -25.04
N GLY A 193 13.65 -15.19 -26.35
CA GLY A 193 14.64 -15.60 -27.35
C GLY A 193 14.86 -17.12 -27.37
N LYS A 194 16.02 -17.59 -26.92
CA LYS A 194 16.36 -19.03 -26.85
C LYS A 194 16.09 -19.64 -25.47
N ASP A 195 15.91 -18.81 -24.46
CA ASP A 195 15.70 -19.24 -23.08
C ASP A 195 14.22 -19.53 -22.87
N SER A 196 13.91 -20.68 -22.26
CA SER A 196 12.53 -21.14 -22.07
C SER A 196 12.41 -22.00 -20.82
N VAL A 197 11.31 -21.83 -20.08
CA VAL A 197 10.96 -22.62 -18.90
C VAL A 197 9.47 -22.94 -18.93
N THR A 198 9.10 -24.15 -18.49
CA THR A 198 7.71 -24.56 -18.32
C THR A 198 7.29 -24.50 -16.86
N ALA A 199 6.03 -24.14 -16.61
CA ALA A 199 5.41 -24.24 -15.29
C ALA A 199 3.94 -24.65 -15.39
N GLN A 200 3.40 -25.13 -14.27
CA GLN A 200 2.02 -25.59 -14.16
C GLN A 200 1.15 -24.67 -13.32
N GLY A 201 -0.15 -24.66 -13.58
CA GLY A 201 -1.17 -23.95 -12.78
C GLY A 201 -2.56 -24.56 -12.96
N ALA A 202 -3.47 -24.26 -12.04
CA ALA A 202 -4.86 -24.68 -12.12
C ALA A 202 -5.66 -23.89 -13.18
N SER A 203 -5.11 -22.76 -13.63
CA SER A 203 -5.60 -21.99 -14.78
C SER A 203 -4.47 -21.65 -15.75
N LYS A 204 -4.82 -21.28 -16.98
CA LYS A 204 -3.86 -20.74 -17.97
C LYS A 204 -3.10 -19.53 -17.42
N GLN A 205 -3.81 -18.60 -16.77
CA GLN A 205 -3.20 -17.38 -16.24
C GLN A 205 -2.20 -17.68 -15.11
N GLU A 206 -2.55 -18.60 -14.22
CA GLU A 206 -1.67 -19.05 -13.13
C GLU A 206 -0.41 -19.76 -13.67
N ALA A 207 -0.58 -20.67 -14.64
CA ALA A 207 0.53 -21.36 -15.29
C ALA A 207 1.48 -20.39 -16.00
N GLU A 208 0.94 -19.39 -16.71
CA GLU A 208 1.74 -18.32 -17.32
C GLU A 208 2.49 -17.48 -16.27
N THR A 209 1.85 -17.13 -15.15
CA THR A 209 2.49 -16.35 -14.07
C THR A 209 3.60 -17.14 -13.38
N ALA A 210 3.39 -18.44 -13.15
CA ALA A 210 4.42 -19.34 -12.62
C ALA A 210 5.60 -19.47 -13.59
N ALA A 211 5.32 -19.64 -14.89
CA ALA A 211 6.36 -19.77 -15.91
C ALA A 211 7.19 -18.48 -16.06
N ALA A 212 6.53 -17.32 -16.01
CA ALA A 212 7.20 -16.02 -16.05
C ALA A 212 8.15 -15.82 -14.87
N ARG A 213 7.72 -16.18 -13.66
CA ARG A 213 8.55 -16.09 -12.45
C ARG A 213 9.77 -16.99 -12.55
N ALA A 214 9.57 -18.25 -12.94
CA ALA A 214 10.63 -19.23 -13.05
C ALA A 214 11.67 -18.84 -14.10
N LEU A 215 11.22 -18.35 -15.26
CA LEU A 215 12.12 -17.89 -16.32
C LEU A 215 12.92 -16.65 -15.90
N LEU A 216 12.29 -15.68 -15.24
CA LEU A 216 13.00 -14.48 -14.76
C LEU A 216 14.14 -14.84 -13.79
N THR A 217 13.85 -15.70 -12.80
CA THR A 217 14.86 -16.18 -11.86
C THR A 217 16.03 -16.87 -12.56
N ALA A 218 15.75 -17.77 -13.52
CA ALA A 218 16.78 -18.45 -14.28
C ALA A 218 17.67 -17.46 -15.08
N LEU A 219 17.09 -16.41 -15.66
CA LEU A 219 17.79 -15.40 -16.43
C LEU A 219 18.68 -14.50 -15.55
N GLU A 220 18.21 -14.13 -14.37
CA GLU A 220 18.99 -13.36 -13.39
C GLU A 220 20.19 -14.16 -12.87
N GLU A 221 20.00 -15.46 -12.58
CA GLU A 221 21.09 -16.36 -12.16
C GLU A 221 22.17 -16.53 -13.23
N GLN A 222 21.77 -16.68 -14.50
CA GLN A 222 22.71 -16.76 -15.62
C GLN A 222 23.51 -15.47 -15.82
N ALA A 223 22.86 -14.31 -15.68
CA ALA A 223 23.52 -13.02 -15.75
C ALA A 223 24.55 -12.85 -14.63
N ALA A 224 24.18 -13.23 -13.39
CA ALA A 224 25.09 -13.19 -12.24
C ALA A 224 26.29 -14.15 -12.38
N ALA A 225 26.07 -15.34 -12.95
CA ALA A 225 27.14 -16.31 -13.22
C ALA A 225 28.14 -15.81 -14.27
N SER A 226 27.67 -15.06 -15.26
CA SER A 226 28.51 -14.50 -16.33
C SER A 226 29.35 -13.30 -15.88
N ALA A 227 28.97 -12.64 -14.77
CA ALA A 227 29.63 -11.44 -14.25
C ALA A 227 30.77 -11.70 -13.24
N LYS A 228 30.95 -12.94 -12.73
CA LYS A 228 32.06 -13.26 -11.82
C LYS A 228 33.40 -13.32 -12.57
N PRO A 229 34.46 -12.60 -12.14
CA PRO A 229 35.73 -12.60 -12.84
C PRO A 229 36.39 -13.97 -12.74
N ARG A 230 36.79 -14.53 -13.89
CA ARG A 230 37.65 -15.72 -13.98
C ARG A 230 38.91 -15.46 -13.15
N ARG A 231 39.02 -16.08 -11.96
CA ARG A 231 40.27 -16.14 -11.20
C ARG A 231 41.38 -16.63 -12.13
N ARG A 232 42.30 -15.74 -12.50
CA ARG A 232 43.54 -16.13 -13.19
C ARG A 232 44.36 -16.98 -12.22
N LYS A 233 44.76 -18.16 -12.68
CA LYS A 233 45.88 -18.92 -12.10
C LYS A 233 47.18 -18.15 -12.29
#